data_AF-K7XP57-F1
#
_entry.id   AF-K7XP57-F1
#
_cell.length_a   1.000
_cell.length_b   1.000
_cell.length_c   1.000
_cell.angle_alpha   90.00
_cell.angle_beta   90.00
_cell.angle_gamma   90.00
#
_symmetry.space_group_name_H-M   'P 1'
#
loop_
_entity.id
_entity.type
_entity.pdbx_description
1 polymer ?
#
loop_
_entity_poly.entity_id
_entity_poly.type
_entity_poly.pdbx_seq_one_letter_code
_entity_poly.pdbx_strand_id
1 'polypeptide(L)'
;MRIPISRLAKELNLEAYQLREWEKRGWLGEVVKDPRQNQQRVYTEEQVERIQLIAETIQAQRAIGIKRTDFEEVEARLLEQFGGEIKRIDTDLVVAPQSLNQIVELLMGQNQKINDLQQLMQQQPKQQLPDPVDHTEVLADMKNELKKSQEREEQLLAIVQQLQSDLDELKKSPIKSKWKFWGKD
;
A
#
# COMPACT_ATOMS: atom_id res chain seq x y z
N MET A 1 -7.96 -22.08 6.06
CA MET A 1 -8.61 -23.41 5.85
C MET A 1 -8.00 -24.07 4.61
N ARG A 2 -7.96 -25.41 4.50
CA ARG A 2 -7.47 -26.11 3.29
C ARG A 2 -8.62 -26.83 2.59
N ILE A 3 -8.83 -26.54 1.31
CA ILE A 3 -9.97 -27.05 0.54
C ILE A 3 -9.50 -28.11 -0.46
N PRO A 4 -10.04 -29.34 -0.42
CA PRO A 4 -9.68 -30.39 -1.38
C PRO A 4 -10.15 -30.08 -2.80
N ILE A 5 -9.35 -30.47 -3.79
CA ILE A 5 -9.66 -30.32 -5.22
C ILE A 5 -11.02 -30.89 -5.63
N SER A 6 -11.44 -32.01 -5.03
CA SER A 6 -12.69 -32.70 -5.37
C SER A 6 -13.93 -31.88 -5.02
N ARG A 7 -13.84 -31.04 -3.99
CA ARG A 7 -14.91 -30.14 -3.59
C ARG A 7 -15.03 -28.96 -4.56
N LEU A 8 -13.90 -28.33 -4.87
CA LEU A 8 -13.85 -27.19 -5.80
C LEU A 8 -14.27 -27.56 -7.22
N ALA A 9 -13.78 -28.70 -7.72
CA ALA A 9 -14.15 -29.20 -9.05
C ALA A 9 -15.67 -29.41 -9.19
N LYS A 10 -16.33 -29.86 -8.12
CA LYS A 10 -17.79 -30.03 -8.10
C LYS A 10 -18.54 -28.70 -7.97
N GLU A 11 -18.10 -27.82 -7.07
CA GLU A 11 -18.76 -26.54 -6.81
C GLU A 11 -18.68 -25.60 -8.03
N LEU A 12 -17.54 -25.57 -8.73
CA LEU A 12 -17.30 -24.68 -9.86
C LEU A 12 -17.51 -25.35 -11.23
N ASN A 13 -17.94 -26.61 -11.23
CA ASN A 13 -18.09 -27.44 -12.44
C ASN A 13 -16.84 -27.41 -13.34
N LEU A 14 -15.67 -27.55 -12.71
CA LEU A 14 -14.37 -27.50 -13.37
C LEU A 14 -13.82 -28.92 -13.53
N GLU A 15 -13.20 -29.18 -14.68
CA GLU A 15 -12.51 -30.45 -14.87
C GLU A 15 -11.15 -30.44 -14.15
N ALA A 16 -10.80 -31.55 -13.51
CA ALA A 16 -9.53 -31.67 -12.80
C ALA A 16 -8.30 -31.45 -13.70
N TYR A 17 -8.43 -31.62 -15.03
CA TYR A 17 -7.35 -31.29 -15.95
C TYR A 17 -7.14 -29.78 -16.09
N GLN A 18 -8.20 -28.97 -16.08
CA GLN A 18 -8.11 -27.51 -16.23
C GLN A 18 -7.35 -26.91 -15.06
N LEU A 19 -7.66 -27.34 -13.83
CA LEU A 19 -6.94 -26.94 -12.63
C LEU A 19 -5.45 -27.27 -12.74
N ARG A 20 -5.10 -28.47 -13.22
CA ARG A 20 -3.69 -28.86 -13.43
C ARG A 20 -2.99 -27.98 -14.47
N GLU A 21 -3.68 -27.56 -15.51
CA GLU A 21 -3.10 -26.65 -16.51
C GLU A 21 -2.87 -25.26 -15.94
N TRP A 22 -3.78 -24.77 -15.09
CA TRP A 22 -3.59 -23.49 -14.39
C TRP A 22 -2.45 -23.53 -13.36
N GLU A 23 -2.26 -24.68 -12.69
CA GLU A 23 -1.09 -24.94 -11.84
C GLU A 23 0.21 -24.85 -12.65
N LYS A 24 0.29 -25.53 -13.79
CA LYS A 24 1.48 -25.54 -14.65
C LYS A 24 1.85 -24.15 -15.17
N ARG A 25 0.84 -23.30 -15.43
CA ARG A 25 1.02 -21.92 -15.86
C ARG A 25 1.43 -20.97 -14.72
N GLY A 26 1.45 -21.46 -13.48
CA GLY A 26 1.81 -20.67 -12.31
C GLY A 26 0.72 -19.72 -11.82
N TRP A 27 -0.51 -19.83 -12.34
CA TRP A 27 -1.62 -18.93 -11.97
C TRP A 27 -2.09 -19.13 -10.53
N LEU A 28 -1.97 -20.36 -10.02
CA LEU A 28 -2.42 -20.74 -8.67
C LEU A 28 -1.29 -20.70 -7.63
N GLY A 29 -0.06 -20.35 -7.99
CA GLY A 29 1.10 -20.41 -7.09
C GLY A 29 1.47 -21.83 -6.66
N GLU A 30 2.12 -21.97 -5.50
CA GLU A 30 2.59 -23.26 -5.00
C GLU A 30 1.43 -24.10 -4.43
N VAL A 31 1.12 -25.21 -5.09
CA VAL A 31 0.06 -26.13 -4.65
C VAL A 31 0.61 -27.19 -3.73
N VAL A 32 0.08 -27.21 -2.50
CA VAL A 32 0.45 -28.18 -1.48
C VAL A 32 -0.35 -29.47 -1.66
N LYS A 33 0.32 -30.61 -1.46
CA LYS A 33 -0.32 -31.93 -1.39
C LYS A 33 -0.41 -32.36 0.06
N ASP A 34 -1.59 -32.84 0.47
CA ASP A 34 -1.77 -33.33 1.83
C ASP A 34 -1.27 -34.77 1.96
N PRO A 35 -0.19 -35.03 2.72
CA PRO A 35 0.34 -36.39 2.90
C PRO A 35 -0.64 -37.32 3.63
N ARG A 36 -1.62 -36.78 4.38
CA ARG A 36 -2.61 -37.57 5.12
C ARG A 36 -3.80 -38.00 4.26
N GLN A 37 -4.02 -37.35 3.12
CA GLN A 37 -5.12 -37.65 2.21
C GLN A 37 -4.62 -38.16 0.86
N ASN A 38 -3.82 -39.23 0.87
CA ASN A 38 -3.30 -39.86 -0.37
C ASN A 38 -2.62 -38.85 -1.33
N GLN A 39 -1.90 -37.86 -0.79
CA GLN A 39 -1.26 -36.80 -1.56
C GLN A 39 -2.24 -35.97 -2.43
N GLN A 40 -3.51 -35.88 -2.03
CA GLN A 40 -4.49 -35.04 -2.71
C GLN A 40 -4.06 -33.57 -2.66
N ARG A 41 -4.34 -32.87 -3.76
CA ARG A 41 -4.12 -31.42 -3.86
C ARG A 41 -5.10 -30.69 -2.95
N VAL A 42 -4.54 -29.82 -2.12
CA VAL A 42 -5.30 -28.96 -1.22
C VAL A 42 -4.93 -27.52 -1.49
N TYR A 43 -5.95 -26.67 -1.59
CA TYR A 43 -5.79 -25.27 -1.91
C TYR A 43 -6.02 -24.41 -0.66
N THR A 44 -5.30 -23.30 -0.56
CA THR A 44 -5.57 -22.24 0.41
C THR A 44 -6.80 -21.44 0.00
N GLU A 45 -7.31 -20.59 0.90
CA GLU A 45 -8.44 -19.69 0.60
C GLU A 45 -8.12 -18.75 -0.57
N GLU A 46 -6.93 -18.13 -0.57
CA GLU A 46 -6.49 -17.29 -1.68
C GLU A 46 -6.41 -18.04 -3.01
N GLN A 47 -5.91 -19.29 -3.01
CA GLN A 47 -5.88 -20.12 -4.22
C GLN A 47 -7.29 -20.43 -4.73
N VAL A 48 -8.24 -20.59 -3.82
CA VAL A 48 -9.65 -20.81 -4.18
C VAL A 48 -10.25 -19.55 -4.81
N GLU A 49 -9.95 -18.37 -4.28
CA GLU A 49 -10.37 -17.08 -4.86
C GLU A 49 -9.79 -16.89 -6.27
N ARG A 50 -8.52 -17.25 -6.49
CA ARG A 50 -7.91 -17.23 -7.84
C ARG A 50 -8.63 -18.18 -8.80
N ILE A 51 -8.92 -19.41 -8.36
CA ILE A 51 -9.66 -20.40 -9.17
C ILE A 51 -11.05 -19.86 -9.54
N GLN A 52 -11.75 -19.21 -8.60
CA GLN A 52 -13.04 -18.60 -8.84
C GLN A 52 -12.94 -17.48 -9.87
N LEU A 53 -11.99 -16.55 -9.72
CA LEU A 53 -11.78 -15.46 -10.67
C LEU A 53 -11.50 -15.98 -12.09
N ILE A 54 -10.66 -17.01 -12.22
CA ILE A 54 -10.38 -17.65 -13.51
C ILE A 54 -11.66 -18.23 -14.11
N ALA A 55 -12.42 -18.98 -13.32
CA ALA A 55 -13.65 -19.60 -13.78
C ALA A 55 -14.68 -18.56 -14.24
N GLU A 56 -14.87 -17.48 -13.48
CA GLU A 56 -15.75 -16.36 -13.83
C GLU A 56 -15.32 -15.66 -15.11
N THR A 57 -14.02 -15.39 -15.26
CA THR A 57 -13.46 -14.75 -16.46
C THR A 57 -13.68 -15.62 -17.69
N ILE A 58 -13.43 -16.93 -17.58
CA ILE A 58 -13.67 -17.86 -18.68
C ILE A 58 -15.17 -17.93 -19.00
N GLN A 59 -16.05 -17.99 -18.00
CA GLN A 59 -17.50 -17.99 -18.23
C GLN A 59 -17.98 -16.70 -18.91
N ALA A 60 -17.43 -15.54 -18.52
CA ALA A 60 -17.71 -14.27 -19.18
C ALA A 60 -17.28 -14.29 -20.66
N GLN A 61 -16.09 -14.81 -20.96
CA GLN A 61 -15.62 -15.01 -22.35
C GLN A 61 -16.58 -15.92 -23.14
N ARG A 62 -17.10 -16.99 -22.52
CA ARG A 62 -18.10 -17.86 -23.16
C ARG A 62 -19.42 -17.15 -23.42
N ALA A 63 -19.88 -16.33 -22.49
CA ALA A 63 -21.11 -15.55 -22.64
C ALA A 63 -21.03 -14.54 -23.80
N ILE A 64 -19.84 -13.98 -24.05
CA ILE A 64 -19.56 -13.06 -25.16
C ILE A 64 -19.38 -13.83 -26.50
N GLY A 65 -19.32 -15.17 -26.47
CA GLY A 65 -19.23 -16.02 -27.65
C GLY A 65 -17.80 -16.44 -28.03
N ILE A 66 -16.81 -16.19 -27.17
CA ILE A 66 -15.43 -16.58 -27.43
C ILE A 66 -15.27 -18.10 -27.23
N LYS A 67 -14.93 -18.81 -28.31
CA LYS A 67 -14.80 -20.29 -28.31
C LYS A 67 -13.47 -20.81 -27.77
N ARG A 68 -12.43 -20.00 -27.71
CA ARG A 68 -11.14 -20.34 -27.10
C ARG A 68 -10.92 -19.43 -25.92
N THR A 69 -10.41 -19.97 -24.82
CA THR A 69 -10.10 -19.14 -23.66
C THR A 69 -8.98 -18.17 -24.04
N ASP A 70 -9.22 -16.88 -23.84
CA ASP A 70 -8.18 -15.87 -23.97
C ASP A 70 -7.37 -15.85 -22.68
N PHE A 71 -6.15 -16.38 -22.77
CA PHE A 71 -5.25 -16.53 -21.64
C PHE A 71 -4.63 -15.20 -21.21
N GLU A 72 -4.47 -14.23 -22.13
CA GLU A 72 -3.90 -12.93 -21.80
C GLU A 72 -4.86 -12.12 -20.91
N GLU A 73 -6.17 -12.16 -21.21
CA GLU A 73 -7.18 -11.51 -20.38
C GLU A 73 -7.24 -12.14 -18.97
N VAL A 74 -7.19 -13.47 -18.88
CA VAL A 74 -7.19 -14.17 -17.59
C VAL A 74 -5.97 -13.79 -16.76
N GLU A 75 -4.78 -13.77 -17.37
CA GLU A 75 -3.56 -13.34 -16.68
C GLU A 75 -3.61 -11.88 -16.25
N ALA A 76 -4.16 -10.99 -17.09
CA ALA A 76 -4.30 -9.58 -16.76
C ALA A 76 -5.20 -9.37 -15.54
N ARG A 77 -6.37 -10.03 -15.48
CA ARG A 77 -7.28 -9.92 -14.33
C ARG A 77 -6.68 -10.52 -13.06
N LEU A 78 -6.00 -11.64 -13.18
CA LEU A 78 -5.32 -12.24 -12.03
C LEU A 78 -4.20 -11.32 -11.51
N LEU A 79 -3.43 -10.68 -12.40
CA LEU A 79 -2.39 -9.71 -12.04
C LEU A 79 -2.98 -8.45 -11.39
N GLU A 80 -4.10 -7.96 -11.90
CA GLU A 80 -4.81 -6.78 -11.37
C GLU A 80 -5.32 -7.03 -9.95
N GLN A 81 -5.91 -8.20 -9.68
CA GLN A 81 -6.54 -8.49 -8.39
C GLN A 81 -5.58 -9.06 -7.34
N PHE A 82 -4.58 -9.87 -7.74
CA PHE A 82 -3.69 -10.59 -6.81
C PHE A 82 -2.23 -10.13 -6.87
N GLY A 83 -1.89 -9.14 -7.71
CA GLY A 83 -0.64 -8.36 -7.68
C GLY A 83 0.63 -9.05 -7.17
N GLY A 84 1.42 -9.64 -8.07
CA GLY A 84 2.83 -9.99 -7.81
C GLY A 84 3.17 -11.47 -7.59
N GLU A 85 2.19 -12.36 -7.37
CA GLU A 85 2.46 -13.80 -7.18
C GLU A 85 2.29 -14.65 -8.45
N ILE A 86 1.82 -14.07 -9.55
CA ILE A 86 1.73 -14.76 -10.84
C ILE A 86 3.08 -14.62 -11.50
N LYS A 87 3.96 -15.57 -11.21
CA LYS A 87 5.22 -15.70 -11.93
C LYS A 87 4.88 -16.08 -13.36
N ARG A 88 4.97 -15.12 -14.29
CA ARG A 88 5.03 -15.44 -15.73
C ARG A 88 6.20 -16.40 -15.90
N ILE A 89 5.91 -17.66 -16.17
CA ILE A 89 6.94 -18.60 -16.57
C ILE A 89 7.17 -18.30 -18.04
N ASP A 90 8.21 -17.53 -18.35
CA ASP A 90 8.74 -17.44 -19.70
C ASP A 90 9.28 -18.84 -20.06
N THR A 91 8.41 -19.70 -20.59
CA THR A 91 8.76 -21.04 -21.04
C THR A 91 9.47 -20.97 -22.37
N ASP A 92 10.69 -20.44 -22.39
CA ASP A 92 11.58 -20.53 -23.56
C ASP A 92 13.07 -20.69 -23.17
N LEU A 93 13.34 -21.50 -22.15
CA LEU A 93 14.69 -21.97 -21.85
C LEU A 93 14.80 -23.46 -22.16
N VAL A 94 14.85 -23.79 -23.46
CA VAL A 94 15.47 -25.03 -23.93
C VAL A 94 16.98 -24.88 -23.74
N VAL A 95 17.49 -25.28 -22.57
CA VAL A 95 18.92 -25.21 -22.28
C VAL A 95 19.62 -26.35 -23.01
N ALA A 96 20.26 -26.05 -24.14
CA ALA A 96 21.23 -26.93 -24.76
C ALA A 96 22.44 -27.14 -23.81
N PRO A 97 23.17 -28.27 -23.87
CA PRO A 97 24.31 -28.52 -22.98
C PRO A 97 25.40 -27.42 -23.02
N GLN A 98 25.51 -26.69 -24.13
CA GLN A 98 26.42 -25.56 -24.30
C GLN A 98 26.03 -24.32 -23.46
N SER A 99 24.73 -24.12 -23.20
CA SER A 99 24.24 -23.02 -22.35
C SER A 99 24.50 -23.23 -20.85
N LEU A 100 24.77 -24.46 -20.40
CA LEU A 100 25.20 -24.70 -19.01
C LEU A 100 26.57 -24.09 -18.74
N ASN A 101 27.50 -24.14 -19.69
CA ASN A 101 28.81 -23.51 -19.55
C ASN A 101 28.70 -21.98 -19.50
N GLN A 102 27.80 -21.39 -20.30
CA GLN A 102 27.52 -19.96 -20.25
C GLN A 102 26.87 -19.54 -18.93
N ILE A 103 25.98 -20.39 -18.36
CA ILE A 103 25.40 -20.16 -17.02
C ILE A 103 26.49 -20.24 -15.94
N VAL A 104 27.43 -21.18 -16.05
CA VAL A 104 28.57 -21.28 -15.11
C VAL A 104 29.47 -20.04 -15.20
N GLU A 105 29.82 -19.59 -16.40
CA GLU A 105 30.58 -18.35 -16.60
C GLU A 105 29.85 -17.12 -16.06
N LEU A 106 28.53 -17.05 -16.26
CA LEU A 106 27.71 -15.95 -15.77
C LEU A 106 27.56 -15.99 -14.24
N LEU A 107 27.45 -17.18 -13.63
CA LEU A 107 27.49 -17.37 -12.18
C LEU A 107 28.85 -16.99 -11.59
N MET A 108 29.96 -17.34 -12.26
CA MET A 108 31.30 -16.92 -11.86
C MET A 108 31.44 -15.40 -11.93
N GLY A 109 30.97 -14.77 -13.01
CA GLY A 109 30.96 -13.32 -13.15
C GLY A 109 30.08 -12.61 -12.11
N GLN A 110 28.93 -13.19 -11.75
CA GLN A 110 28.09 -12.67 -10.67
C GLN A 110 28.76 -12.81 -9.30
N ASN A 111 29.37 -13.96 -8.98
CA ASN A 111 30.11 -14.15 -7.73
C ASN A 111 31.28 -13.17 -7.60
N GLN A 112 31.95 -12.86 -8.70
CA GLN A 112 33.05 -11.89 -8.71
C GLN A 112 32.54 -10.47 -8.42
N LYS A 113 31.42 -10.05 -9.05
CA LYS A 113 30.77 -8.76 -8.73
C LYS A 113 30.25 -8.69 -7.29
N ILE A 114 29.75 -9.79 -6.73
CA ILE A 114 29.32 -9.86 -5.33
C ILE A 114 30.52 -9.66 -4.39
N ASN A 115 31.65 -10.30 -4.68
CA ASN A 115 32.87 -10.10 -3.90
C ASN A 115 33.40 -8.67 -3.99
N ASP A 116 33.37 -8.07 -5.19
CA ASP A 116 33.79 -6.67 -5.38
C ASP A 116 32.87 -5.70 -4.61
N LEU A 117 31.55 -5.95 -4.62
CA LEU A 117 30.58 -5.18 -3.84
C LEU A 117 30.80 -5.36 -2.33
N GLN A 118 31.10 -6.58 -1.86
CA GLN A 118 31.43 -6.82 -0.47
C GLN A 118 32.71 -6.09 -0.05
N GLN A 119 33.74 -6.05 -0.90
CA GLN A 119 34.94 -5.26 -0.64
C GLN A 119 34.64 -3.76 -0.61
N LEU A 120 33.83 -3.25 -1.54
CA LEU A 120 33.37 -1.86 -1.54
C LEU A 120 32.58 -1.51 -0.28
N MET A 121 31.70 -2.41 0.21
CA MET A 121 30.99 -2.23 1.48
C MET A 121 31.92 -2.22 2.69
N GLN A 122 33.01 -2.99 2.67
CA GLN A 122 34.02 -2.96 3.74
C GLN A 122 34.92 -1.72 3.68
N GLN A 123 35.17 -1.17 2.49
CA GLN A 123 35.96 0.05 2.29
C GLN A 123 35.15 1.33 2.50
N GLN A 124 33.81 1.27 2.49
CA GLN A 124 33.01 2.41 2.90
C GLN A 124 33.27 2.70 4.38
N PRO A 125 33.76 3.91 4.75
CA PRO A 125 33.74 4.31 6.14
C PRO A 125 32.28 4.25 6.58
N LYS A 126 32.00 3.57 7.69
CA LYS A 126 30.68 3.61 8.34
C LYS A 126 30.38 5.07 8.65
N GLN A 127 29.73 5.77 7.72
CA GLN A 127 29.11 7.06 7.99
C GLN A 127 27.98 6.75 8.95
N GLN A 128 28.31 6.80 10.24
CA GLN A 128 27.31 6.93 11.29
C GLN A 128 26.50 8.17 10.90
N LEU A 129 25.20 7.97 10.66
CA LEU A 129 24.27 9.09 10.58
C LEU A 129 24.51 9.93 11.84
N PRO A 130 24.65 11.27 11.72
CA PRO A 130 24.78 12.11 12.89
C PRO A 130 23.59 11.84 13.82
N ASP A 131 23.85 11.79 15.13
CA ASP A 131 22.82 11.52 16.12
C ASP A 131 21.63 12.48 15.94
N PRO A 132 20.40 12.00 16.14
CA PRO A 132 19.20 12.82 15.95
C PRO A 132 19.31 14.08 16.82
N VAL A 133 19.21 15.24 16.17
CA VAL A 133 19.27 16.54 16.85
C VAL A 133 18.10 16.63 17.83
N ASP A 134 18.40 16.79 19.11
CA ASP A 134 17.39 16.90 20.15
C ASP A 134 16.69 18.27 20.07
N HIS A 135 15.42 18.26 19.65
CA HIS A 135 14.59 19.46 19.49
C HIS A 135 13.70 19.75 20.72
N THR A 136 13.93 19.08 21.85
CA THR A 136 13.13 19.25 23.08
C THR A 136 13.07 20.69 23.59
N GLU A 137 14.17 21.43 23.51
CA GLU A 137 14.23 22.84 23.95
C GLU A 137 13.37 23.75 23.06
N VAL A 138 13.44 23.57 21.74
CA VAL A 138 12.63 24.32 20.76
C VAL A 138 11.14 24.06 20.97
N LEU A 139 10.75 22.82 21.25
CA LEU A 139 9.37 22.46 21.53
C LEU A 139 8.87 23.06 22.86
N ALA A 140 9.74 23.16 23.87
CA ALA A 140 9.40 23.78 25.14
C ALA A 140 9.19 25.30 24.99
N ASP A 141 10.02 25.96 24.18
CA ASP A 141 9.90 27.38 23.90
C ASP A 141 8.63 27.70 23.11
N MET A 142 8.35 26.94 22.04
CA MET A 142 7.10 27.10 21.28
C MET A 142 5.85 26.92 22.15
N LYS A 143 5.87 25.96 23.09
CA LYS A 143 4.77 25.73 24.03
C LYS A 143 4.56 26.90 24.98
N ASN A 144 5.65 27.51 25.46
CA ASN A 144 5.58 28.69 26.34
C ASN A 144 5.07 29.92 25.58
N GLU A 145 5.49 30.12 24.33
CA GLU A 145 4.99 31.20 23.48
C GLU A 145 3.50 31.03 23.17
N LEU A 146 3.05 29.81 22.88
CA LEU A 146 1.64 29.52 22.64
C LEU A 146 0.77 29.87 23.85
N LYS A 147 1.23 29.52 25.05
CA LYS A 147 0.52 29.83 26.29
C LYS A 147 0.40 31.35 26.51
N LYS A 148 1.49 32.10 26.31
CA LYS A 148 1.47 33.57 26.36
C LYS A 148 0.57 34.18 25.27
N SER A 149 0.41 33.50 24.13
CA SER A 149 -0.51 33.93 23.08
C SER A 149 -1.97 33.76 23.50
N GLN A 150 -2.32 32.61 24.10
CA GLN A 150 -3.65 32.34 24.62
C GLN A 150 -4.05 33.32 25.73
N GLU A 151 -3.16 33.60 26.68
CA GLU A 151 -3.42 34.57 27.75
C GLU A 151 -3.67 35.99 27.20
N ARG A 152 -2.96 36.38 26.13
CA ARG A 152 -3.19 37.67 25.45
C ARG A 152 -4.53 37.71 24.74
N GLU A 153 -4.94 36.61 24.11
CA GLU A 153 -6.23 36.49 23.43
C GLU A 153 -7.40 36.59 24.43
N GLU A 154 -7.30 35.92 25.58
CA GLU A 154 -8.29 36.03 26.67
C GLU A 154 -8.41 37.46 27.21
N GLN A 155 -7.30 38.16 27.39
CA GLN A 155 -7.31 39.57 27.81
C GLN A 155 -7.97 40.49 26.78
N LEU A 156 -7.69 40.28 25.49
CA LEU A 156 -8.32 41.04 24.41
C LEU A 156 -9.83 40.79 24.37
N LEU A 157 -10.27 39.54 24.54
CA LEU A 157 -11.69 39.20 24.61
C LEU A 157 -12.39 39.90 25.80
N ALA A 158 -11.74 39.95 26.97
CA ALA A 158 -12.27 40.66 28.13
C ALA A 158 -12.42 42.17 27.88
N ILE A 159 -11.43 42.80 27.24
CA ILE A 159 -11.50 44.22 26.85
C ILE A 159 -12.63 44.46 25.85
N VAL A 160 -12.78 43.59 24.85
CA VAL A 160 -13.87 43.69 23.87
C VAL A 160 -15.24 43.58 24.53
N GLN A 161 -15.41 42.67 25.50
CA GLN A 161 -16.65 42.56 26.27
C GLN A 161 -16.95 43.82 27.09
N GLN A 162 -15.94 44.40 27.75
CA GLN A 162 -16.10 45.64 28.50
C GLN A 162 -16.48 46.81 27.59
N LEU A 163 -15.83 46.93 26.43
CA LEU A 163 -16.17 47.97 25.46
C LEU A 163 -17.59 47.80 24.91
N GLN A 164 -18.06 46.56 24.74
CA GLN A 164 -19.44 46.29 24.34
C GLN A 164 -20.44 46.70 25.43
N SER A 165 -20.17 46.41 26.70
CA SER A 165 -21.03 46.85 27.80
C SER A 165 -21.08 48.37 27.91
N ASP A 166 -19.94 49.04 27.83
CA ASP A 166 -19.84 50.50 27.90
C ASP A 166 -20.60 51.15 26.74
N LEU A 167 -20.52 50.57 25.54
CA LEU A 167 -21.24 51.05 24.36
C LEU A 167 -22.76 50.87 24.50
N ASP A 168 -23.21 49.78 25.12
CA ASP A 168 -24.63 49.55 25.39
C ASP A 168 -25.17 50.47 26.50
N GLU A 169 -24.35 50.84 27.49
CA GLU A 169 -24.68 51.88 28.47
C GLU A 169 -24.76 53.28 27.85
N LEU A 170 -23.83 53.60 26.94
CA LEU A 170 -23.84 54.83 26.15
C LEU A 170 -25.07 54.94 25.24
N LYS A 171 -25.57 53.83 24.69
CA LYS A 171 -26.82 53.80 23.91
C LYS A 171 -28.07 54.00 24.78
N LYS A 172 -28.03 53.59 26.04
CA LYS A 172 -29.17 53.71 26.99
C LYS A 172 -29.24 55.07 27.67
N SER A 173 -28.16 55.85 27.65
CA SER A 173 -28.15 57.18 28.22
C SER A 173 -28.84 58.19 27.28
N PRO A 174 -29.75 59.05 27.80
CA PRO A 174 -30.46 60.01 26.95
C PRO A 174 -29.48 61.03 26.39
N ILE A 175 -29.55 61.30 25.08
CA ILE A 175 -28.73 62.30 24.38
C ILE A 175 -28.96 63.67 25.02
N LYS A 176 -28.10 64.06 25.96
CA LYS A 176 -28.01 65.42 26.49
C LYS A 176 -26.72 66.07 25.99
N SER A 177 -26.63 66.30 24.69
CA SER A 177 -25.57 67.11 24.10
C SER A 177 -25.99 68.59 24.05
N LYS A 178 -25.93 69.29 25.19
CA LYS A 178 -25.73 70.75 25.19
C LYS A 178 -24.21 71.01 25.12
N TRP A 179 -23.65 70.91 23.92
CA TRP A 179 -22.30 71.42 23.67
C TRP A 179 -22.38 72.95 23.63
N LYS A 180 -21.96 73.63 24.71
CA LYS A 180 -21.62 75.05 24.64
C LYS A 180 -20.20 75.16 24.08
N PHE A 181 -20.12 75.45 22.80
CA PHE A 181 -18.88 75.80 22.12
C PHE A 181 -18.44 77.18 22.62
N TRP A 182 -17.28 77.25 23.27
CA TRP A 182 -16.64 78.51 23.62
C TRP A 182 -16.08 79.14 22.34
N GLY A 183 -16.88 79.98 21.68
CA GLY A 183 -16.42 80.96 20.69
C GLY A 183 -16.42 82.34 21.33
N LYS A 184 -15.26 82.98 21.36
CA LYS A 184 -15.04 84.35 21.82
C LYS A 184 -15.58 85.37 20.80
N ASP A 185 -15.85 86.55 21.34
CA ASP A 185 -16.17 87.87 20.74
C ASP A 185 -17.65 88.18 20.49
#